data_AF-A0A958VMK5-F1
#
_entry.id   AF-A0A958VMK5-F1
#
_cell.length_a   1.000
_cell.length_b   1.000
_cell.length_c   1.000
_cell.angle_alpha   90.00
_cell.angle_beta   90.00
_cell.angle_gamma   90.00
#
_symmetry.space_group_name_H-M   'P 1'
#
loop_
_entity.id
_entity.type
_entity.pdbx_description
1 polymer ?
#
loop_
_entity_poly.entity_id
_entity_poly.type
_entity_poly.pdbx_seq_one_letter_code
_entity_poly.pdbx_strand_id
1 'polypeptide(L)' 'MNRAIEVAGGGRWMMAVMSAQPPLPLAPAEASPVGVAAAIVEDDEGGRVFVHGNLVYAWDAGDTAGRRLAAVS' A
#
# COMPACT_ATOMS: atom_id res chain seq x y z
N MET A 1 14.73 38.99 31.19
CA MET A 1 15.66 39.20 30.06
C MET A 1 15.44 38.09 29.05
N ASN A 2 14.47 38.24 28.14
CA ASN A 2 14.20 37.26 27.09
C ASN A 2 14.27 38.02 25.76
N ARG A 3 15.31 37.81 24.95
CA ARG A 3 15.39 38.38 23.61
C ARG A 3 14.59 37.50 22.66
N ALA A 4 13.47 38.04 22.18
CA ALA A 4 12.77 37.55 21.01
C ALA A 4 13.70 37.68 19.80
N ILE A 5 13.83 36.59 19.03
CA ILE A 5 14.55 36.59 17.77
C ILE A 5 13.59 37.18 16.73
N GLU A 6 13.90 38.38 16.27
CA GLU A 6 13.15 39.07 15.22
C GLU A 6 13.54 38.46 13.87
N VAL A 7 12.65 37.64 13.27
CA VAL A 7 12.82 37.16 11.89
C VAL A 7 12.31 38.26 10.97
N ALA A 8 13.22 39.12 10.53
CA ALA A 8 12.96 40.14 9.53
C ALA A 8 12.91 39.51 8.12
N GLY A 9 11.87 39.82 7.34
CA GLY A 9 11.85 39.63 5.89
C GLY A 9 10.55 39.05 5.37
N GLY A 10 9.65 39.94 4.93
CA GLY A 10 8.31 39.60 4.46
C GLY A 10 8.23 38.92 3.09
N GLY A 11 7.01 38.47 2.79
CA GLY A 11 6.56 38.11 1.45
C GLY A 11 6.55 36.61 1.17
N ARG A 12 5.34 36.05 1.17
CA ARG A 12 4.99 34.69 0.69
C ARG A 12 5.39 33.56 1.63
N TRP A 13 4.48 33.20 2.52
CA TRP A 13 4.38 31.84 3.05
C TRP A 13 4.54 30.88 1.87
N MET A 14 5.71 30.25 1.78
CA MET A 14 6.02 29.32 0.73
C MET A 14 5.07 28.15 0.93
N MET A 15 4.06 28.04 0.07
CA MET A 15 3.08 26.96 0.06
C MET A 15 3.85 25.66 0.22
N ALA A 16 3.86 25.09 1.43
CA ALA A 16 4.59 23.87 1.72
C ALA A 16 4.20 22.89 0.63
N VAL A 17 5.17 22.48 -0.19
CA VAL A 17 4.95 21.65 -1.36
C VAL A 17 4.27 20.40 -0.83
N MET A 18 2.96 20.28 -1.07
CA MET A 18 2.29 19.00 -0.96
C MET A 18 3.05 18.11 -1.93
N SER A 19 3.76 17.10 -1.42
CA SER A 19 4.53 16.20 -2.27
C SER A 19 3.63 15.77 -3.41
N ALA A 20 4.05 15.99 -4.66
CA ALA A 20 3.40 15.44 -5.85
C ALA A 20 3.61 13.92 -5.92
N GLN A 21 3.42 13.23 -4.79
CA GLN A 21 3.66 11.82 -4.66
C GLN A 21 2.63 11.10 -5.54
N PRO A 22 3.09 10.33 -6.54
CA PRO A 22 2.17 9.55 -7.34
C PRO A 22 1.40 8.57 -6.45
N PRO A 23 0.17 8.19 -6.84
CA PRO A 23 -0.56 7.13 -6.14
C PRO A 23 0.31 5.90 -6.00
N LEU A 24 0.35 5.34 -4.79
CA LEU A 24 1.05 4.09 -4.58
C LEU A 24 0.34 2.97 -5.35
N PRO A 25 1.08 2.00 -5.91
CA PRO A 25 0.48 0.80 -6.47
C PRO A 25 -0.42 0.12 -5.45
N LEU A 26 -1.62 -0.29 -5.88
CA LEU A 26 -2.56 -1.01 -5.00
C LEU A 26 -2.07 -2.43 -4.71
N ALA A 27 -1.41 -3.07 -5.67
CA ALA A 27 -0.86 -4.41 -5.51
C ALA A 27 0.59 -4.37 -5.00
N PRO A 28 1.01 -5.34 -4.16
CA PRO A 28 2.42 -5.59 -3.90
C PRO A 28 3.21 -5.79 -5.20
N ALA A 29 4.49 -5.44 -5.21
CA ALA A 29 5.31 -5.45 -6.42
C ALA A 29 5.51 -6.85 -6.99
N GLU A 30 5.55 -7.85 -6.12
CA GLU A 30 5.71 -9.27 -6.41
C GLU A 30 4.39 -9.96 -6.77
N ALA A 31 3.24 -9.26 -6.67
CA ALA A 31 1.95 -9.85 -6.88
C ALA A 31 1.62 -10.01 -8.37
N SER A 32 1.09 -11.18 -8.73
CA SER A 32 0.50 -11.41 -10.05
C SER A 32 -0.93 -10.85 -10.08
N PRO A 33 -1.27 -9.98 -11.04
CA PRO A 33 -2.61 -9.42 -11.14
C PRO A 33 -3.64 -10.47 -11.56
N VAL A 34 -4.85 -10.36 -11.01
CA VAL A 34 -6.04 -11.11 -11.40
C VAL A 34 -7.13 -10.11 -11.77
N GLY A 35 -7.25 -9.84 -13.07
CA GLY A 35 -8.10 -8.76 -13.57
C GLY A 35 -7.62 -7.38 -13.11
N VAL A 36 -8.57 -6.45 -12.92
CA VAL A 36 -8.29 -5.05 -12.57
C VAL A 36 -8.30 -4.76 -11.07
N ALA A 37 -8.94 -5.63 -10.28
CA ALA A 37 -9.26 -5.38 -8.88
C ALA A 37 -8.43 -6.21 -7.91
N ALA A 38 -7.93 -7.37 -8.35
CA ALA A 38 -7.27 -8.32 -7.47
C ALA A 38 -5.81 -8.58 -7.88
N ALA A 39 -5.00 -8.97 -6.90
CA ALA A 39 -3.64 -9.44 -7.11
C ALA A 39 -3.32 -10.55 -6.11
N ILE A 40 -2.49 -11.51 -6.53
CA ILE A 40 -2.13 -12.69 -5.74
C ILE A 40 -0.62 -12.74 -5.57
N VAL A 41 -0.17 -13.02 -4.35
CA VAL A 41 1.20 -13.44 -4.07
C VAL A 41 1.13 -14.91 -3.66
N GLU A 42 1.87 -15.79 -4.34
CA GLU A 42 2.11 -17.17 -3.90
C GLU A 42 3.61 -17.40 -3.77
N ASP A 43 4.02 -17.95 -2.64
CA ASP A 43 5.41 -18.26 -2.30
C ASP A 43 5.50 -19.56 -1.49
N ASP A 44 6.69 -19.88 -0.99
CA ASP A 44 6.95 -21.11 -0.22
C ASP A 44 6.24 -21.13 1.13
N GLU A 45 5.73 -19.99 1.62
CA GLU A 45 4.98 -19.88 2.88
C GLU A 45 3.48 -20.01 2.68
N GLY A 46 2.99 -19.98 1.44
CA GLY A 46 1.58 -20.10 1.09
C GLY A 46 1.15 -19.02 0.11
N GLY A 47 0.02 -18.36 0.38
CA GLY A 47 -0.42 -17.30 -0.52
C GLY A 47 -1.41 -16.33 0.09
N ARG A 48 -1.55 -15.20 -0.61
CA ARG A 48 -2.30 -14.02 -0.18
C ARG A 48 -3.04 -13.43 -1.37
N VAL A 49 -4.31 -13.09 -1.20
CA VAL A 49 -5.12 -12.37 -2.20
C VAL A 49 -5.41 -10.97 -1.69
N PHE A 50 -5.10 -9.99 -2.53
CA PHE A 50 -5.39 -8.58 -2.30
C PHE A 50 -6.51 -8.13 -3.22
N VAL A 51 -7.51 -7.43 -2.68
CA VAL A 51 -8.57 -6.79 -3.47
C VAL A 51 -8.55 -5.29 -3.19
N HIS A 52 -8.37 -4.50 -4.25
CA HIS A 52 -8.14 -3.06 -4.15
C HIS A 52 -7.04 -2.69 -3.14
N GLY A 53 -6.01 -3.53 -3.04
CA GLY A 53 -4.88 -3.39 -2.11
C GLY A 53 -5.12 -3.84 -0.67
N ASN A 54 -6.31 -4.36 -0.33
CA ASN A 54 -6.58 -4.91 0.99
C ASN A 54 -6.32 -6.41 1.00
N LEU A 55 -5.63 -6.94 2.02
CA LEU A 55 -5.48 -8.38 2.21
C LEU A 55 -6.83 -8.98 2.62
N VAL A 56 -7.42 -9.83 1.77
CA VAL A 56 -8.74 -10.42 2.01
C VAL A 56 -8.64 -11.91 2.36
N TYR A 57 -7.70 -12.63 1.74
CA TYR A 57 -7.44 -14.04 2.01
C TYR A 57 -5.95 -14.29 2.22
N ALA A 58 -5.65 -15.21 3.14
CA ALA A 58 -4.32 -15.78 3.32
C ALA A 58 -4.47 -17.27 3.64
N TRP A 59 -3.51 -18.07 3.21
CA TRP A 59 -3.39 -19.48 3.56
C TRP A 59 -1.92 -19.85 3.70
N ASP A 60 -1.65 -20.85 4.53
CA ASP A 60 -0.31 -21.39 4.76
C ASP A 60 0.08 -22.40 3.66
N ALA A 61 1.37 -22.67 3.55
CA ALA A 61 1.90 -23.72 2.70
C ALA A 61 1.23 -25.07 2.98
N GLY A 62 0.70 -25.70 1.93
CA GLY A 62 -0.03 -26.96 2.04
C GLY A 62 -1.52 -26.84 2.38
N ASP A 63 -2.01 -25.66 2.80
CA ASP A 63 -3.44 -25.44 3.01
C ASP A 63 -4.19 -25.28 1.68
N THR A 64 -4.44 -26.44 1.08
CA THR A 64 -5.14 -26.54 -0.20
C THR A 64 -6.62 -26.11 -0.09
N ALA A 65 -7.23 -26.27 1.09
CA ALA A 65 -8.62 -25.88 1.31
C ALA A 65 -8.75 -24.36 1.37
N GLY A 66 -7.89 -23.68 2.12
CA GLY A 66 -7.81 -22.21 2.17
C GLY A 66 -7.54 -21.59 0.80
N ARG A 67 -6.57 -22.14 0.05
CA ARG A 67 -6.30 -21.71 -1.34
C ARG A 67 -7.53 -21.81 -2.25
N ARG A 68 -8.28 -22.92 -2.16
CA ARG A 68 -9.49 -23.13 -2.97
C ARG A 68 -10.62 -22.19 -2.58
N LEU A 69 -10.79 -21.92 -1.28
CA LEU A 69 -11.77 -20.95 -0.80
C LEU A 69 -11.47 -19.54 -1.32
N ALA A 70 -10.20 -19.13 -1.27
CA ALA A 70 -9.76 -17.84 -1.80
C ALA A 70 -10.00 -17.70 -3.31
N ALA A 71 -9.93 -18.80 -4.07
CA ALA A 71 -10.13 -18.79 -5.52
C ALA A 71 -11.61 -18.63 -5.96
N VAL A 72 -12.58 -18.88 -5.07
CA VAL A 72 -14.02 -18.89 -5.42
C VAL A 72 -14.83 -17.78 -4.75
N SER A 73 -14.21 -17.00 -3.87
CA SER A 73 -14.90 -15.94 -3.13
C SER A 73 -14.95 -14.61 -3.89
#